data_AF-A0AAN7VWR0-F1
#
_entry.id   AF-A0AAN7VWR0-F1
#
_cell.length_a   1.000
_cell.length_b   1.000
_cell.length_c   1.000
_cell.angle_alpha   90.00
_cell.angle_beta   90.00
_cell.angle_gamma   90.00
#
_symmetry.space_group_name_H-M   'P 1'
#
loop_
_entity.id
_entity.type
_entity.pdbx_description
1 polymer ?
#
loop_
_entity_poly.entity_id
_entity_poly.type
_entity_poly.pdbx_seq_one_letter_code
_entity_poly.pdbx_strand_id
1 'polypeptide(L)'
;MCQLCAIKDIAAKETWPKPLVSSIKDLDFLIETAHTDFEDNKAACADKTTIPTSLLEVLRLLATSLQELENDRVKWWTDPKKREQRKRLEATCQTESLTKLQKINNTTSDTIEAMSARLGTFVKWSLSMNGGVWDLMHFDKVQTGGEAKAAKGEKGAAVVEA
;
A
#
# COMPACT_ATOMS: atom_id res chain seq x y z
N MET A 1 12.80 -11.50 -6.83
CA MET A 1 12.45 -10.07 -6.66
C MET A 1 11.39 -9.97 -5.57
N CYS A 2 11.62 -9.14 -4.55
CA CYS A 2 10.69 -9.00 -3.43
C CYS A 2 9.42 -8.23 -3.84
N GLN A 3 8.28 -8.43 -3.16
CA GLN A 3 7.04 -7.74 -3.52
C GLN A 3 7.15 -6.21 -3.34
N LEU A 4 7.91 -5.72 -2.34
CA LEU A 4 8.21 -4.29 -2.19
C LEU A 4 8.98 -3.73 -3.39
N CYS A 5 9.99 -4.46 -3.85
CA CYS A 5 10.80 -4.14 -5.02
C CYS A 5 9.93 -4.06 -6.29
N ALA A 6 8.93 -4.93 -6.40
CA ALA A 6 7.99 -4.91 -7.51
C ALA A 6 7.10 -3.66 -7.53
N ILE A 7 6.83 -3.02 -6.38
CA ILE A 7 6.12 -1.73 -6.31
C ILE A 7 6.95 -0.65 -7.01
N LYS A 8 8.25 -0.57 -6.70
CA LYS A 8 9.18 0.38 -7.32
C LYS A 8 9.27 0.17 -8.84
N ASP A 9 9.36 -1.08 -9.29
CA ASP A 9 9.38 -1.41 -10.72
C ASP A 9 8.09 -1.02 -11.45
N ILE A 10 6.94 -1.15 -10.79
CA ILE A 10 5.65 -0.70 -11.34
C ILE A 10 5.65 0.82 -11.45
N ALA A 11 6.10 1.52 -10.40
CA ALA A 11 6.15 2.98 -10.40
C ALA A 11 7.09 3.54 -11.49
N ALA A 12 8.23 2.91 -11.73
CA ALA A 12 9.23 3.37 -12.68
C ALA A 12 8.84 3.20 -14.15
N LYS A 13 7.90 2.31 -14.48
CA LYS A 13 7.50 2.01 -15.87
C LYS A 13 6.54 3.02 -16.46
N GLU A 14 5.95 3.88 -15.63
CA GLU A 14 4.83 4.72 -16.02
C GLU A 14 5.18 6.20 -16.08
N THR A 15 4.48 6.91 -16.98
CA THR A 15 4.57 8.38 -17.03
C THR A 15 3.53 8.98 -16.10
N TRP A 16 4.00 9.45 -14.95
CA TRP A 16 3.16 10.09 -13.95
C TRP A 16 2.74 11.51 -14.36
N PRO A 17 1.50 11.94 -14.04
CA PRO A 17 1.15 13.35 -14.13
C PRO A 17 2.12 14.19 -13.28
N LYS A 18 2.59 15.32 -13.81
CA LYS A 18 3.60 16.19 -13.14
C LYS A 18 3.34 16.44 -11.65
N PRO A 19 2.09 16.72 -11.19
CA PRO A 19 1.83 16.97 -9.78
C PRO A 19 2.07 15.76 -8.86
N LEU A 20 2.10 14.54 -9.40
CA LEU A 20 2.26 13.30 -8.64
C LEU A 20 3.73 12.84 -8.58
N VAL A 21 4.62 13.43 -9.39
CA VAL A 21 6.02 12.99 -9.52
C VAL A 21 6.80 13.12 -8.20
N SER A 22 6.49 14.12 -7.37
CA SER A 22 7.11 14.25 -6.04
C SER A 22 6.73 13.08 -5.15
N SER A 23 5.45 12.74 -5.08
CA SER A 23 4.94 11.64 -4.25
C SER A 23 5.53 10.29 -4.66
N ILE A 24 5.86 10.09 -5.94
CA ILE A 24 6.56 8.87 -6.39
C ILE A 24 7.98 8.77 -5.83
N LYS A 25 8.71 9.89 -5.72
CA LYS A 25 10.04 9.88 -5.11
C LYS A 25 9.99 9.54 -3.63
N ASP A 26 8.98 10.08 -2.94
CA ASP A 26 8.76 9.78 -1.53
C ASP A 26 8.42 8.30 -1.33
N LEU A 27 7.59 7.73 -2.22
CA LEU A 27 7.29 6.29 -2.24
C LEU A 27 8.54 5.44 -2.47
N ASP A 28 9.42 5.81 -3.41
CA ASP A 28 10.66 5.08 -3.68
C ASP A 28 11.53 4.99 -2.41
N PHE A 29 11.66 6.09 -1.67
CA PHE A 29 12.41 6.13 -0.41
C PHE A 29 11.78 5.22 0.66
N LEU A 30 10.45 5.25 0.79
CA LEU A 30 9.73 4.38 1.73
C LEU A 30 9.88 2.90 1.38
N ILE A 31 9.85 2.56 0.09
CA ILE A 31 10.03 1.19 -0.40
C ILE A 31 11.45 0.68 -0.10
N GLU A 32 12.47 1.50 -0.34
CA GLU A 32 13.86 1.16 -0.02
C GLU A 32 14.04 0.96 1.48
N THR A 33 13.52 1.88 2.29
CA THR A 33 13.58 1.78 3.75
C THR A 33 12.88 0.52 4.25
N ALA A 34 11.66 0.24 3.78
CA ALA A 34 10.91 -0.96 4.15
C ALA A 34 11.61 -2.25 3.70
N HIS A 35 12.26 -2.23 2.54
CA HIS A 35 12.99 -3.39 2.03
C HIS A 35 14.20 -3.70 2.90
N THR A 36 15.01 -2.69 3.23
CA THR A 36 16.18 -2.84 4.10
C THR A 36 15.75 -3.33 5.48
N ASP A 37 14.78 -2.66 6.11
CA ASP A 37 14.28 -3.05 7.44
C ASP A 37 13.74 -4.49 7.46
N PHE A 38 13.05 -4.90 6.39
CA PHE A 38 12.55 -6.28 6.27
C PHE A 38 13.67 -7.31 6.12
N GLU A 39 14.66 -7.05 5.26
CA GLU A 39 15.76 -8.01 5.06
C GLU A 39 16.64 -8.13 6.33
N ASP A 40 16.88 -7.03 7.04
CA ASP A 40 17.62 -7.02 8.30
C ASP A 40 16.88 -7.78 9.42
N ASN A 41 15.55 -7.77 9.40
CA ASN A 41 14.70 -8.38 10.43
C ASN A 41 13.91 -9.61 9.93
N LYS A 42 14.36 -10.25 8.85
CA LYS A 42 13.61 -11.28 8.13
C LYS A 42 13.20 -12.46 9.02
N ALA A 43 14.07 -12.87 9.93
CA ALA A 43 13.78 -13.95 10.88
C ALA A 43 12.65 -13.58 11.86
N ALA A 44 12.62 -12.33 12.34
CA ALA A 44 11.59 -11.81 13.23
C ALA A 44 10.24 -11.57 12.51
N CYS A 45 10.25 -11.48 11.18
CA CYS A 45 9.03 -11.32 10.38
C CYS A 45 8.27 -12.64 10.14
N ALA A 46 8.84 -13.79 10.51
CA ALA A 46 8.20 -15.10 10.34
C ALA A 46 6.97 -15.27 11.26
N ASP A 47 7.00 -14.66 12.44
CA ASP A 47 5.89 -14.61 13.37
C ASP A 47 5.31 -13.19 13.42
N LYS A 48 3.98 -13.09 13.32
CA LYS A 48 3.24 -11.85 13.37
C LYS A 48 3.47 -11.09 14.69
N THR A 49 3.80 -11.76 15.78
CA THR A 49 3.99 -11.15 17.11
C THR A 49 5.36 -10.52 17.31
N THR A 50 6.35 -10.87 16.48
CA THR A 50 7.75 -10.43 16.61
C THR A 50 8.18 -9.42 15.55
N ILE A 51 7.24 -8.95 14.71
CA ILE A 51 7.54 -7.99 13.65
C ILE A 51 7.99 -6.67 14.30
N PRO A 52 9.15 -6.11 13.90
CA PRO A 52 9.62 -4.83 14.43
C PRO A 52 8.62 -3.71 14.18
N THR A 53 8.40 -2.89 15.22
CA THR A 53 7.49 -1.73 15.13
C THR A 53 7.92 -0.74 14.06
N SER A 54 9.23 -0.52 13.87
CA SER A 54 9.76 0.37 12.82
C SER A 54 9.32 -0.07 11.43
N LEU A 55 9.43 -1.36 11.13
CA LEU A 55 8.97 -1.93 9.86
C LEU A 55 7.46 -1.75 9.69
N LEU A 56 6.67 -1.99 10.74
CA LEU A 56 5.22 -1.77 10.70
C LEU A 56 4.87 -0.29 10.43
N GLU A 57 5.57 0.65 11.05
CA GLU A 57 5.38 2.08 10.85
C GLU A 57 5.70 2.49 9.41
N VAL A 58 6.83 2.05 8.86
CA VAL A 58 7.21 2.35 7.47
C VAL A 58 6.19 1.76 6.49
N LEU A 59 5.72 0.53 6.71
CA LEU A 59 4.71 -0.10 5.85
C LEU A 59 3.34 0.59 5.95
N ARG A 60 2.94 1.06 7.15
CA ARG A 60 1.71 1.86 7.34
C ARG A 60 1.82 3.22 6.65
N LEU A 61 2.99 3.86 6.72
CA LEU A 61 3.26 5.10 6.01
C LEU A 61 3.19 4.87 4.50
N LEU A 62 3.81 3.81 3.99
CA LEU A 62 3.72 3.41 2.59
C LEU A 62 2.27 3.18 2.13
N ALA A 63 1.46 2.48 2.93
CA ALA A 63 0.04 2.28 2.65
C ALA A 63 -0.73 3.62 2.58
N THR A 64 -0.43 4.52 3.51
CA THR A 64 -1.04 5.87 3.56
C THR A 64 -0.63 6.70 2.36
N SER A 65 0.65 6.71 2.00
CA SER A 65 1.16 7.45 0.83
C SER A 65 0.58 6.94 -0.49
N LEU A 66 0.33 5.63 -0.63
CA LEU A 66 -0.38 5.08 -1.80
C LEU A 66 -1.84 5.56 -1.87
N GLN A 67 -2.53 5.64 -0.73
CA GLN A 67 -3.89 6.19 -0.67
C GLN A 67 -3.92 7.69 -0.96
N GLU A 68 -2.94 8.44 -0.47
CA GLU A 68 -2.79 9.88 -0.76
C GLU A 68 -2.48 10.11 -2.24
N LEU A 69 -1.65 9.28 -2.86
CA LEU A 69 -1.37 9.33 -4.28
C LEU A 69 -2.64 9.17 -5.13
N GLU A 70 -3.54 8.26 -4.74
CA GLU A 70 -4.85 8.10 -5.39
C GLU A 70 -5.74 9.35 -5.19
N ASN A 71 -5.76 9.89 -3.97
CA ASN A 71 -6.49 11.13 -3.69
C ASN A 71 -5.97 12.30 -4.54
N ASP A 72 -4.66 12.41 -4.72
CA ASP A 72 -4.03 13.45 -5.51
C ASP A 72 -4.24 13.25 -7.01
N ARG A 73 -4.28 12.01 -7.50
CA ARG A 73 -4.75 11.69 -8.87
C ARG A 73 -6.17 12.19 -9.08
N VAL A 74 -7.09 11.89 -8.16
CA VAL A 74 -8.49 12.33 -8.24
C VAL A 74 -8.59 13.86 -8.23
N LYS A 75 -7.86 14.54 -7.33
CA LYS A 75 -7.79 16.01 -7.29
C LYS A 75 -7.27 16.57 -8.62
N TRP A 76 -6.19 16.01 -9.15
CA TRP A 76 -5.64 16.41 -10.45
C TRP A 76 -6.66 16.24 -11.58
N TRP A 77 -7.38 15.12 -11.62
CA TRP A 77 -8.36 14.85 -12.67
C TRP A 77 -9.59 15.75 -12.59
N THR A 78 -10.02 16.07 -11.37
CA THR A 78 -11.22 16.87 -11.09
C THR A 78 -10.97 18.38 -11.00
N ASP A 79 -9.70 18.80 -11.00
CA ASP A 79 -9.29 20.21 -10.96
C ASP A 79 -10.02 21.04 -12.04
N PRO A 80 -10.51 22.26 -11.71
CA PRO A 80 -11.22 23.12 -12.65
C PRO A 80 -10.44 23.43 -13.93
N LYS A 81 -9.11 23.63 -13.86
CA LYS A 81 -8.28 23.90 -15.04
C LYS A 81 -8.19 22.66 -15.93
N LYS A 82 -8.11 21.47 -15.34
CA LYS A 82 -8.14 20.21 -16.10
C LYS A 82 -9.50 19.92 -16.72
N ARG A 83 -10.59 20.19 -16.01
CA ARG A 83 -11.95 20.12 -16.56
C ARG A 83 -12.11 21.06 -17.75
N GLU A 84 -11.68 22.31 -17.61
CA GLU A 84 -11.73 23.31 -18.67
C GLU A 84 -10.86 22.93 -19.87
N GLN A 85 -9.67 22.38 -19.64
CA GLN A 85 -8.83 21.84 -20.71
C GLN A 85 -9.58 20.75 -21.51
N ARG A 86 -10.25 19.81 -20.84
CA ARG A 86 -11.03 18.76 -21.52
C ARG A 86 -12.16 19.34 -22.36
N LYS A 87 -12.93 20.28 -21.80
CA LYS A 87 -14.00 20.99 -22.54
C LYS A 87 -13.48 21.67 -23.80
N ARG A 88 -12.31 22.32 -23.72
CA ARG A 88 -11.70 22.97 -24.89
C ARG A 88 -11.25 21.95 -25.94
N LEU A 89 -10.67 20.82 -25.52
CA LEU A 89 -10.27 19.76 -26.44
C LEU A 89 -11.48 19.14 -27.16
N GLU A 90 -12.59 18.97 -26.43
CA GLU A 90 -13.87 18.51 -26.99
C GLU A 90 -14.43 19.53 -28.00
N ALA A 91 -14.49 20.82 -27.64
CA ALA A 91 -15.00 21.87 -28.51
C ALA A 91 -14.15 22.10 -29.77
N THR A 92 -12.85 21.80 -29.71
CA THR A 92 -11.91 21.91 -30.85
C THR A 92 -11.72 20.61 -31.62
N CYS A 93 -12.51 19.57 -31.32
CA CYS A 93 -12.44 18.24 -31.94
C CYS A 93 -11.04 17.58 -31.88
N GLN A 94 -10.24 17.89 -30.85
CA GLN A 94 -8.92 17.30 -30.65
C GLN A 94 -9.00 15.94 -29.96
N THR A 95 -9.68 14.99 -30.61
CA THR A 95 -10.00 13.67 -30.03
C THR A 95 -8.76 12.90 -29.60
N GLU A 96 -7.66 12.93 -30.37
CA GLU A 96 -6.42 12.25 -29.98
C GLU A 96 -5.84 12.76 -28.65
N SER A 97 -5.82 14.08 -28.46
CA SER A 97 -5.32 14.71 -27.25
C SER A 97 -6.19 14.36 -26.04
N LEU A 98 -7.51 14.33 -26.23
CA LEU A 98 -8.47 13.93 -25.21
C LEU A 98 -8.28 12.46 -24.80
N THR A 99 -8.16 11.56 -25.79
CA THR A 99 -7.92 10.13 -25.55
C THR A 99 -6.58 9.89 -24.84
N LYS A 100 -5.51 10.59 -25.24
CA LYS A 100 -4.22 10.52 -24.54
C LYS A 100 -4.35 10.94 -23.08
N LEU A 101 -5.10 12.00 -22.80
CA LEU A 101 -5.30 12.50 -21.44
C LEU A 101 -6.13 11.53 -20.58
N GLN A 102 -7.16 10.90 -21.14
CA GLN A 102 -7.95 9.85 -20.47
C GLN A 102 -7.09 8.61 -20.22
N LYS A 103 -6.28 8.19 -21.19
CA LYS A 103 -5.35 7.06 -21.04
C LYS A 103 -4.40 7.28 -19.88
N ILE A 104 -3.77 8.46 -19.80
CA ILE A 104 -2.89 8.81 -18.65
C ILE A 104 -3.62 8.64 -17.33
N ASN A 105 -4.86 9.16 -17.22
CA ASN A 105 -5.63 9.04 -15.98
C ASN A 105 -5.94 7.59 -15.60
N ASN A 106 -6.40 6.78 -16.56
CA ASN A 106 -6.77 5.39 -16.31
C ASN A 106 -5.55 4.57 -15.95
N THR A 107 -4.47 4.68 -16.74
CA THR A 107 -3.21 4.00 -16.44
C THR A 107 -2.66 4.42 -15.07
N THR A 108 -2.74 5.70 -14.70
CA THR A 108 -2.31 6.14 -13.35
C THR A 108 -3.12 5.43 -12.25
N SER A 109 -4.44 5.33 -12.42
CA SER A 109 -5.32 4.63 -11.48
C SER A 109 -4.96 3.14 -11.36
N ASP A 110 -4.83 2.45 -12.50
CA ASP A 110 -4.51 1.02 -12.56
C ASP A 110 -3.14 0.73 -11.90
N THR A 111 -2.17 1.63 -12.11
CA THR A 111 -0.83 1.52 -11.53
C THR A 111 -0.85 1.68 -10.01
N ILE A 112 -1.61 2.63 -9.47
CA ILE A 112 -1.75 2.80 -8.01
C ILE A 112 -2.43 1.59 -7.38
N GLU A 113 -3.46 1.04 -8.03
CA GLU A 113 -4.12 -0.19 -7.59
C GLU A 113 -3.14 -1.38 -7.61
N ALA A 114 -2.35 -1.52 -8.67
CA ALA A 114 -1.34 -2.58 -8.77
C ALA A 114 -0.28 -2.47 -7.67
N MET A 115 0.21 -1.26 -7.37
CA MET A 115 1.14 -1.01 -6.26
C MET A 115 0.52 -1.40 -4.90
N SER A 116 -0.74 -1.02 -4.67
CA SER A 116 -1.48 -1.35 -3.46
C SER A 116 -1.69 -2.86 -3.31
N ALA A 117 -1.99 -3.55 -4.41
CA ALA A 117 -2.12 -5.01 -4.43
C ALA A 117 -0.79 -5.72 -4.12
N ARG A 118 0.34 -5.19 -4.58
CA ARG A 118 1.68 -5.70 -4.25
C ARG A 118 2.01 -5.52 -2.78
N LEU A 119 1.68 -4.37 -2.19
CA LEU A 119 1.82 -4.15 -0.76
C LEU A 119 0.96 -5.14 0.04
N GLY A 120 -0.30 -5.33 -0.34
CA GLY A 120 -1.18 -6.32 0.30
C GLY A 120 -0.65 -7.75 0.19
N THR A 121 -0.07 -8.11 -0.97
CA THR A 121 0.58 -9.40 -1.19
C THR A 121 1.80 -9.58 -0.29
N PHE A 122 2.64 -8.54 -0.16
CA PHE A 122 3.77 -8.55 0.76
C PHE A 122 3.33 -8.77 2.21
N VAL A 123 2.40 -7.95 2.70
CA VAL A 123 1.90 -8.03 4.08
C VAL A 123 1.28 -9.40 4.38
N LYS A 124 0.52 -9.96 3.44
CA LYS A 124 -0.09 -11.29 3.61
C LYS A 124 0.95 -12.41 3.68
N TRP A 125 1.87 -12.45 2.73
CA TRP A 125 2.75 -13.62 2.55
C TRP A 125 4.10 -13.50 3.24
N SER A 126 4.60 -12.29 3.46
CA SER A 126 5.89 -12.04 4.10
C SER A 126 5.76 -11.76 5.60
N LEU A 127 4.60 -11.29 6.07
CA LEU A 127 4.34 -10.97 7.48
C LEU A 127 3.22 -11.82 8.12
N SER A 128 2.71 -12.84 7.40
CA SER A 128 1.64 -13.72 7.86
C SER A 128 0.35 -12.99 8.29
N MET A 129 0.11 -11.78 7.77
CA MET A 129 -1.08 -10.98 8.08
C MET A 129 -2.20 -11.29 7.09
N ASN A 130 -3.03 -12.27 7.41
CA ASN A 130 -4.08 -12.76 6.50
C ASN A 130 -5.10 -11.70 6.06
N GLY A 131 -5.34 -10.66 6.87
CA GLY A 131 -6.16 -9.50 6.49
C GLY A 131 -5.47 -8.49 5.56
N GLY A 132 -4.22 -8.75 5.16
CA GLY A 132 -3.44 -7.87 4.28
C GLY A 132 -3.24 -6.48 4.89
N VAL A 133 -3.42 -5.44 4.08
CA VAL A 133 -3.25 -4.04 4.52
C VAL A 133 -4.20 -3.68 5.67
N TRP A 134 -5.38 -4.30 5.76
CA TRP A 134 -6.31 -4.03 6.87
C TRP A 134 -5.71 -4.46 8.21
N ASP A 135 -5.09 -5.64 8.26
CA ASP A 135 -4.39 -6.14 9.46
C ASP A 135 -3.20 -5.25 9.83
N LEU A 136 -2.45 -4.76 8.84
CA LEU A 136 -1.33 -3.83 9.05
C LEU A 136 -1.78 -2.53 9.73
N MET A 137 -2.88 -1.94 9.24
CA MET A 137 -3.43 -0.69 9.79
C MET A 137 -4.07 -0.87 11.18
N HIS A 138 -4.47 -2.10 11.52
CA HIS A 138 -5.17 -2.41 12.78
C HIS A 138 -4.40 -3.40 13.66
N PHE A 139 -3.09 -3.53 13.46
CA PHE A 139 -2.27 -4.56 14.09
C PHE A 139 -2.45 -4.63 15.62
N ASP A 140 -2.53 -3.49 16.30
CA ASP A 140 -2.68 -3.41 17.76
C ASP A 140 -4.01 -4.04 18.25
N LYS A 141 -5.07 -3.97 17.43
CA LYS A 141 -6.36 -4.64 17.70
C LYS A 141 -6.30 -6.15 17.44
N VAL A 142 -5.43 -6.58 16.53
CA VAL A 142 -5.27 -8.00 16.18
C VAL A 142 -4.41 -8.73 17.22
N GLN A 143 -3.42 -8.06 17.79
CA GLN A 143 -2.57 -8.60 18.85
C GLN A 143 -3.36 -8.87 20.14
N THR A 144 -4.16 -7.89 20.58
CA THR A 144 -5.02 -7.98 21.77
C THR A 144 -6.16 -9.01 21.62
N GLY A 145 -6.68 -9.23 20.41
CA GLY A 145 -7.68 -10.26 20.13
C GLY A 145 -7.14 -11.70 20.20
N GLY A 146 -5.84 -11.89 19.96
CA GLY A 146 -5.14 -13.18 20.10
C GLY A 146 -4.93 -13.56 21.56
N GLU A 147 -4.51 -12.60 22.40
CA GLU A 147 -4.33 -12.80 23.84
C GLU A 147 -5.64 -13.12 24.56
N ALA A 148 -6.76 -12.49 24.16
CA ALA A 148 -8.08 -12.78 24.69
C ALA A 148 -8.60 -14.20 24.35
N LYS A 149 -8.15 -14.80 23.24
CA LYS A 149 -8.45 -16.20 22.91
C LYS A 149 -7.55 -17.19 23.65
N ALA A 150 -6.28 -16.85 23.87
CA ALA A 150 -5.37 -17.67 24.67
C ALA A 150 -5.83 -17.79 26.14
N ALA A 151 -6.28 -16.68 26.74
CA ALA A 151 -6.78 -16.65 28.12
C ALA A 151 -8.08 -17.46 28.36
N LYS A 152 -8.77 -17.89 27.30
CA LYS A 152 -9.97 -18.74 27.39
C LYS A 152 -9.69 -20.23 27.22
N GLY A 153 -8.48 -20.63 26.83
CA GLY A 153 -8.09 -22.04 26.62
C GLY A 153 -7.53 -22.74 27.86
N GLU A 154 -7.21 -22.02 28.92
CA GLU A 154 -6.41 -22.53 30.05
C GLU A 154 -7.23 -22.76 31.34
N LYS A 155 -8.49 -23.20 31.20
CA LYS A 155 -9.32 -23.64 32.34
C LYS A 155 -9.95 -25.00 32.06
N GLY A 156 -9.16 -26.07 32.23
CA GLY A 156 -9.71 -27.42 32.18
C GLY A 156 -8.67 -28.53 32.24
N ALA A 157 -7.97 -28.67 33.36
CA ALA A 157 -7.51 -29.97 33.89
C ALA A 157 -6.78 -29.75 35.22
N ALA A 158 -7.55 -29.53 36.29
CA ALA A 158 -7.05 -29.69 37.64
C ALA A 158 -7.49 -31.07 38.15
N VAL A 159 -6.48 -31.90 38.45
CA VAL A 159 -6.39 -32.80 39.61
C VAL A 159 -7.51 -33.83 39.80
N VAL A 160 -7.17 -35.11 39.60
CA VAL A 160 -7.61 -36.20 40.47
C VAL A 160 -6.42 -37.11 40.74
N GLU A 161 -5.73 -36.87 41.85
CA GLU A 161 -5.02 -37.91 42.60
C GLU A 161 -5.95 -38.40 43.71
N ALA A 162 -6.22 -39.71 43.72
CA ALA A 162 -6.24 -40.62 44.87
C ALA A 162 -6.80 -41.97 44.42
#